data_AF-A0A392PSF0-F1
#
_entry.id   AF-A0A392PSF0-F1
#
_cell.length_a   1.000
_cell.length_b   1.000
_cell.length_c   1.000
_cell.angle_alpha   90.00
_cell.angle_beta   90.00
_cell.angle_gamma   90.00
#
_symmetry.space_group_name_H-M   'P 1'
#
loop_
_entity.id
_entity.type
_entity.pdbx_description
1 polymer ?
#
loop_
_entity_poly.entity_id
_entity_poly.type
_entity_poly.pdbx_seq_one_letter_code
_entity_poly.pdbx_strand_id
1 'polypeptide(L)'
;MDCDDKVDFKENNGERKDGLYGPEDFYAGDMVWAKAGRKEPFWPAVVIDPMKQAPELVLRSFIADAACVMFLGNAGNENQRDYAWVKHGMIFPFLDYVDRFQEQPELSNYGPSDFQMAIEEAFLADQGFTEKLIDDINAAADATGYDDTILKSFKE
;
A
#
# COMPACT_ATOMS: atom_id res chain seq x y z
N MET A 1 24.13 -15.43 -7.88
CA MET A 1 23.37 -14.23 -7.45
C MET A 1 23.33 -14.32 -5.94
N ASP A 2 24.49 -14.03 -5.36
CA ASP A 2 24.77 -14.12 -3.94
C ASP A 2 24.38 -12.80 -3.29
N CYS A 3 23.62 -12.85 -2.21
CA CYS A 3 23.50 -11.78 -1.20
C CYS A 3 22.99 -12.43 0.11
N ASP A 4 23.78 -13.36 0.68
CA ASP A 4 23.81 -13.54 2.12
C ASP A 4 24.52 -12.32 2.71
N ASP A 5 23.76 -11.27 3.05
CA ASP A 5 24.28 -10.14 3.82
C ASP A 5 23.37 -9.90 5.02
N LYS A 6 23.89 -10.27 6.19
CA LYS A 6 23.29 -10.03 7.50
C LYS A 6 23.24 -8.53 7.74
N VAL A 7 22.05 -8.00 7.98
CA VAL A 7 21.87 -6.60 8.39
C VAL A 7 21.75 -6.55 9.91
N ASP A 8 22.71 -5.86 10.53
CA ASP A 8 22.72 -5.49 11.95
C ASP A 8 21.95 -4.17 12.11
N PHE A 9 20.82 -4.22 12.81
CA PHE A 9 20.04 -3.03 13.16
C PHE A 9 20.61 -2.48 14.46
N LYS A 10 21.24 -1.29 14.41
CA LYS A 10 21.73 -0.61 15.62
C LYS A 10 20.54 -0.29 16.54
N GLU A 11 20.44 -1.08 17.61
CA GLU A 11 19.52 -0.89 18.72
C GLU A 11 19.86 0.38 19.50
N ASN A 12 18.84 1.20 19.79
CA ASN A 12 18.90 2.16 20.88
C ASN A 12 17.65 2.03 21.76
N ASN A 13 17.83 1.28 22.85
CA ASN A 13 17.25 1.42 24.18
C ASN A 13 15.71 1.53 24.35
N GLY A 14 15.09 0.43 24.82
CA GLY A 14 14.26 0.50 26.03
C GLY A 14 12.73 0.40 25.92
N GLU A 15 12.13 0.47 24.75
CA GLU A 15 10.67 0.38 24.56
C GLU A 15 10.34 -0.74 23.57
N ARG A 16 9.12 -1.29 23.61
CA ARG A 16 8.68 -2.44 22.79
C ARG A 16 9.13 -2.25 21.35
N LYS A 17 9.64 -3.30 20.68
CA LYS A 17 10.29 -3.24 19.36
C LYS A 17 9.43 -2.51 18.31
N ASP A 18 9.52 -1.18 18.28
CA ASP A 18 9.04 -0.33 17.21
C ASP A 18 9.85 -0.69 15.97
N GLY A 19 9.28 -1.51 15.08
CA GLY A 19 9.94 -1.86 13.83
C GLY A 19 9.72 -3.26 13.28
N LEU A 20 8.93 -4.11 13.93
CA LEU A 20 8.67 -5.49 13.46
C LEU A 20 7.17 -5.77 13.27
N TYR A 21 6.41 -4.77 12.86
CA TYR A 21 5.04 -5.03 12.40
C TYR A 21 5.09 -5.88 11.12
N GLY A 22 4.33 -6.96 11.15
CA GLY A 22 4.20 -7.94 10.09
C GLY A 22 2.82 -7.93 9.45
N PRO A 23 2.67 -8.52 8.26
CA PRO A 23 1.37 -8.76 7.65
C PRO A 23 0.36 -9.46 8.55
N GLU A 24 0.82 -10.32 9.47
CA GLU A 24 0.02 -11.05 10.44
C GLU A 24 -0.62 -10.18 11.52
N ASP A 25 -0.15 -8.95 11.69
CA ASP A 25 -0.68 -8.00 12.68
C ASP A 25 -1.89 -7.22 12.15
N PHE A 26 -2.26 -7.38 10.87
CA PHE A 26 -3.31 -6.62 10.21
C PHE A 26 -4.33 -7.51 9.49
N TYR A 27 -5.57 -7.01 9.43
CA TYR A 27 -6.70 -7.64 8.77
C TYR A 27 -7.25 -6.76 7.66
N ALA A 28 -8.00 -7.36 6.73
CA ALA A 28 -8.67 -6.61 5.67
C ALA A 28 -9.61 -5.54 6.26
N GLY A 29 -9.43 -4.29 5.81
CA GLY A 29 -10.10 -3.11 6.35
C GLY A 29 -9.21 -2.26 7.25
N ASP A 30 -8.08 -2.77 7.72
CA ASP A 30 -7.19 -2.00 8.60
C ASP A 30 -6.47 -0.89 7.83
N MET A 31 -6.44 0.29 8.44
CA MET A 31 -5.73 1.46 7.94
C MET A 31 -4.27 1.40 8.35
N VAL A 32 -3.38 1.47 7.38
CA VAL A 32 -1.94 1.26 7.58
C VAL A 32 -1.10 2.28 6.83
N TRP A 33 0.13 2.46 7.31
CA TRP A 33 1.22 2.99 6.50
C TRP A 33 1.91 1.84 5.81
N ALA A 34 2.07 1.93 4.49
CA ALA A 34 2.69 0.89 3.68
C ALA A 34 3.79 1.46 2.79
N LYS A 35 4.80 0.64 2.50
CA LYS A 35 5.90 1.01 1.61
C LYS A 35 5.99 0.03 0.43
N ALA A 36 5.74 0.51 -0.79
CA ALA A 36 5.79 -0.32 -2.00
C ALA A 36 7.23 -0.76 -2.37
N GLY A 37 8.25 0.00 -1.97
CA GLY A 37 9.65 -0.32 -2.25
C GLY A 37 10.62 0.54 -1.45
N ARG A 38 11.90 0.17 -1.39
CA ARG A 38 12.90 0.85 -0.54
C ARG A 38 13.04 2.37 -0.78
N LYS A 39 12.82 2.83 -2.01
CA LYS A 39 12.96 4.24 -2.43
C LYS A 39 11.68 5.07 -2.34
N GLU A 40 10.54 4.41 -2.19
CA GLU A 40 9.25 5.08 -2.07
C GLU A 40 9.10 5.66 -0.64
N PRO A 41 8.23 6.65 -0.40
CA PRO A 41 7.84 7.03 0.96
C PRO A 41 6.95 5.94 1.60
N PHE A 42 6.68 6.07 2.90
CA PHE A 42 5.53 5.36 3.45
C PHE A 42 4.28 6.13 3.03
N TRP A 43 3.24 5.39 2.65
CA TRP A 43 2.04 5.96 2.10
C TRP A 43 0.81 5.35 2.80
N PRO A 44 -0.25 6.14 3.06
CA PRO A 44 -1.48 5.62 3.65
C PRO A 44 -2.14 4.60 2.74
N ALA A 45 -2.55 3.48 3.31
CA ALA A 45 -3.15 2.36 2.59
C ALA A 45 -4.22 1.67 3.45
N VAL A 46 -5.07 0.88 2.79
CA VAL A 46 -5.98 -0.07 3.44
C VAL A 46 -5.52 -1.49 3.12
N VAL A 47 -5.53 -2.37 4.11
CA VAL A 47 -5.31 -3.80 3.90
C VAL A 47 -6.56 -4.39 3.23
N ILE A 48 -6.39 -5.19 2.19
CA ILE A 48 -7.53 -5.81 1.46
C ILE A 48 -7.44 -7.33 1.49
N ASP A 49 -8.59 -8.00 1.35
CA ASP A 49 -8.62 -9.44 1.10
C ASP A 49 -8.32 -9.71 -0.38
N PRO A 50 -7.12 -10.21 -0.74
CA PRO A 50 -6.74 -10.34 -2.14
C PRO A 50 -7.68 -11.28 -2.91
N MET A 51 -8.26 -12.28 -2.25
CA MET A 51 -9.13 -13.26 -2.91
C MET A 51 -10.49 -12.70 -3.30
N LYS A 52 -10.87 -11.54 -2.76
CA LYS A 52 -12.18 -10.92 -2.99
C LYS A 52 -12.10 -9.52 -3.58
N GLN A 53 -11.02 -8.80 -3.28
CA GLN A 53 -10.93 -7.35 -3.46
C GLN A 53 -9.79 -6.95 -4.41
N ALA A 54 -8.80 -7.82 -4.64
CA ALA A 54 -7.67 -7.47 -5.50
C ALA A 54 -7.97 -7.80 -6.98
N PRO A 55 -7.53 -6.94 -7.93
CA PRO A 55 -7.55 -7.27 -9.35
C PRO A 55 -6.71 -8.50 -9.69
N GLU A 56 -7.06 -9.21 -10.77
CA GLU A 56 -6.34 -10.43 -11.20
C GLU A 56 -4.84 -10.17 -11.42
N LEU A 57 -4.47 -8.99 -11.94
CA LEU A 57 -3.07 -8.63 -12.15
C LEU A 57 -2.25 -8.60 -10.85
N VAL A 58 -2.86 -8.18 -9.74
CA VAL A 58 -2.23 -8.17 -8.41
C VAL A 58 -2.06 -9.59 -7.88
N LEU A 59 -3.03 -10.47 -8.15
CA LEU A 59 -2.96 -11.89 -7.78
C LEU A 59 -1.85 -12.65 -8.51
N ARG A 60 -1.56 -12.28 -9.77
CA ARG A 60 -0.47 -12.89 -10.56
C ARG A 60 0.92 -12.67 -9.97
N SER A 61 1.10 -11.65 -9.12
CA SER A 61 2.35 -11.33 -8.43
C SER A 61 2.31 -11.67 -6.94
N PHE A 62 1.41 -12.58 -6.52
CA PHE A 62 1.27 -13.00 -5.12
C PHE A 62 2.60 -13.29 -4.44
N ILE A 63 2.78 -12.73 -3.24
CA ILE A 63 3.96 -12.94 -2.41
C ILE A 63 3.51 -13.57 -1.09
N ALA A 64 4.04 -14.75 -0.77
CA ALA A 64 3.82 -15.37 0.53
C ALA A 64 4.37 -14.49 1.66
N ASP A 65 3.70 -14.54 2.82
CA ASP A 65 4.05 -13.76 4.01
C ASP A 65 4.11 -12.24 3.73
N ALA A 66 3.18 -11.75 2.92
CA ALA A 66 2.98 -10.34 2.62
C ALA A 66 1.49 -9.96 2.70
N ALA A 67 1.18 -8.75 3.16
CA ALA A 67 -0.16 -8.20 3.16
C ALA A 67 -0.45 -7.58 1.79
N CYS A 68 -1.65 -7.81 1.25
CA CYS A 68 -2.12 -7.07 0.09
C CYS A 68 -2.72 -5.75 0.56
N VAL A 69 -2.23 -4.63 0.05
CA VAL A 69 -2.75 -3.31 0.39
C VAL A 69 -3.16 -2.54 -0.86
N MET A 70 -4.09 -1.64 -0.70
CA MET A 70 -4.48 -0.63 -1.68
C MET A 70 -4.11 0.75 -1.15
N PHE A 71 -3.34 1.52 -1.92
CA PHE A 71 -2.92 2.86 -1.51
C PHE A 71 -4.04 3.89 -1.67
N LEU A 72 -4.06 4.86 -0.75
CA LEU A 72 -5.05 5.93 -0.66
C LEU A 72 -4.50 7.19 -1.34
N GLY A 73 -5.34 8.19 -1.60
CA GLY A 73 -4.96 9.35 -2.41
C GLY A 73 -5.05 9.09 -3.91
N ASN A 74 -4.91 10.17 -4.70
CA ASN A 74 -5.43 10.27 -6.07
C ASN A 74 -4.83 9.27 -7.07
N ALA A 75 -5.65 8.80 -8.00
CA ALA A 75 -5.24 8.73 -9.40
C ALA A 75 -6.11 9.75 -10.14
N GLY A 76 -5.52 10.89 -10.55
CA GLY A 76 -6.24 12.02 -11.14
C GLY A 76 -6.96 11.73 -12.46
N ASN A 77 -6.95 10.48 -12.95
CA ASN A 77 -7.78 9.96 -14.01
C ASN A 77 -8.14 8.49 -13.69
N GLU A 78 -9.40 8.12 -13.92
CA GLU A 78 -9.90 6.75 -14.09
C GLU A 78 -9.61 5.72 -12.98
N ASN A 79 -10.39 5.69 -11.88
CA ASN A 79 -10.68 4.53 -10.99
C ASN A 79 -9.55 3.50 -10.65
N GLN A 80 -8.28 3.78 -10.94
CA GLN A 80 -7.15 2.87 -10.79
C GLN A 80 -6.44 3.26 -9.51
N ARG A 81 -6.66 2.46 -8.49
CA ARG A 81 -5.87 2.51 -7.26
C ARG A 81 -4.60 1.70 -7.45
N ASP A 82 -3.53 2.12 -6.78
CA ASP A 82 -2.30 1.36 -6.71
C ASP A 82 -2.37 0.28 -5.64
N TYR A 83 -1.79 -0.88 -5.92
CA TYR A 83 -1.77 -2.04 -5.03
C TYR A 83 -0.34 -2.52 -4.79
N ALA A 84 -0.07 -3.06 -3.61
CA ALA A 84 1.22 -3.67 -3.29
C ALA A 84 1.10 -4.86 -2.34
N TRP A 85 2.11 -5.74 -2.45
CA TRP A 85 2.37 -6.80 -1.48
C TRP A 85 3.46 -6.34 -0.51
N VAL A 86 3.08 -6.12 0.74
CA VAL A 86 3.91 -5.47 1.76
C VAL A 86 4.39 -6.50 2.78
N LYS A 87 5.70 -6.54 3.02
CA LYS A 87 6.35 -7.51 3.94
C LYS A 87 6.57 -6.91 5.33
N HIS A 88 7.03 -7.74 6.26
CA HIS A 88 7.48 -7.32 7.60
C HIS A 88 8.40 -6.10 7.57
N GLY A 89 8.16 -5.18 8.50
CA GLY A 89 8.92 -3.94 8.65
C GLY A 89 8.62 -2.88 7.58
N MET A 90 7.67 -3.13 6.68
CA MET A 90 7.22 -2.20 5.64
C MET A 90 5.74 -1.82 5.79
N ILE A 91 5.09 -2.27 6.86
CA ILE A 91 3.69 -2.00 7.20
C ILE A 91 3.61 -1.56 8.66
N PHE A 92 2.81 -0.53 8.97
CA PHE A 92 2.67 0.03 10.32
C PHE A 92 1.23 0.50 10.55
N PRO A 93 0.71 0.49 11.79
CA PRO A 93 -0.62 1.01 12.10
C PRO A 93 -0.73 2.50 11.74
N PHE A 94 -1.84 2.92 11.12
CA PHE A 94 -2.00 4.28 10.60
C PHE A 94 -1.90 5.35 11.71
N LEU A 95 -2.83 5.34 12.67
CA LEU A 95 -2.98 6.39 13.68
C LEU A 95 -1.72 6.60 14.53
N ASP A 96 -1.06 5.50 14.93
CA ASP A 96 0.08 5.55 15.83
C ASP A 96 1.35 6.13 15.18
N TYR A 97 1.39 6.16 13.83
CA TYR A 97 2.60 6.51 13.07
C TYR A 97 2.42 7.75 12.17
N VAL A 98 1.30 8.48 12.29
CA VAL A 98 1.05 9.68 11.48
C VAL A 98 2.16 10.71 11.62
N ASP A 99 2.51 11.07 12.86
CA ASP A 99 3.53 12.07 13.14
C ASP A 99 4.91 11.68 12.60
N ARG A 100 5.18 10.38 12.53
CA ARG A 100 6.46 9.86 12.06
C ARG A 100 6.58 9.87 10.54
N PHE A 101 5.50 9.57 9.83
CA PHE A 101 5.54 9.38 8.38
C PHE A 101 5.04 10.58 7.57
N GLN A 102 4.32 11.52 8.18
CA GLN A 102 3.90 12.74 7.47
C GLN A 102 5.06 13.71 7.14
N GLU A 103 6.19 13.60 7.84
CA GLU A 103 7.36 14.47 7.67
C GLU A 103 8.53 13.79 6.93
N GLN A 104 8.24 12.77 6.11
CA GLN A 104 9.28 12.02 5.42
C GLN A 104 10.02 12.84 4.35
N PRO A 105 11.36 12.71 4.25
CA PRO A 105 12.13 13.41 3.23
C PRO A 105 11.83 12.92 1.81
N GLU A 106 11.44 11.65 1.64
CA GLU A 106 11.11 11.07 0.32
C GLU A 106 9.87 11.71 -0.32
N LEU A 107 9.02 12.40 0.47
CA LEU A 107 7.83 13.10 -0.01
C LEU A 107 8.14 14.26 -0.94
N SER A 108 9.39 14.77 -0.97
CA SER A 108 9.79 15.87 -1.86
C SER A 108 9.58 15.53 -3.35
N ASN A 109 9.47 14.25 -3.69
CA ASN A 109 9.28 13.77 -5.06
C ASN A 109 7.80 13.69 -5.47
N TYR A 110 6.85 13.90 -4.54
CA TYR A 110 5.41 13.78 -4.77
C TYR A 110 4.71 15.13 -4.62
N GLY A 111 3.55 15.27 -5.24
CA GLY A 111 2.69 16.44 -5.06
C GLY A 111 2.25 16.54 -3.60
N PRO A 112 2.49 17.67 -2.90
CA PRO A 112 2.05 17.83 -1.51
C PRO A 112 0.53 17.64 -1.35
N SER A 113 -0.25 17.99 -2.37
CA SER A 113 -1.70 17.81 -2.42
C SER A 113 -2.13 16.34 -2.46
N ASP A 114 -1.38 15.49 -3.18
CA ASP A 114 -1.76 14.09 -3.36
C ASP A 114 -1.53 13.30 -2.08
N PHE A 115 -0.40 13.57 -1.41
CA PHE A 115 -0.09 12.95 -0.13
C PHE A 115 -1.05 13.42 0.97
N GLN A 116 -1.31 14.73 1.08
CA GLN A 116 -2.26 15.26 2.04
C GLN A 116 -3.67 14.66 1.84
N MET A 117 -4.11 14.50 0.60
CA MET A 117 -5.38 13.86 0.31
C MET A 117 -5.41 12.38 0.72
N ALA A 118 -4.31 11.64 0.55
CA ALA A 118 -4.21 10.26 1.03
C ALA A 118 -4.38 10.16 2.56
N ILE A 119 -3.80 11.12 3.29
CA ILE A 119 -3.90 11.22 4.75
C ILE A 119 -5.34 11.49 5.17
N GLU A 120 -5.99 12.47 4.53
CA GLU A 120 -7.38 12.82 4.81
C GLU A 120 -8.32 11.64 4.51
N GLU A 121 -8.12 10.95 3.38
CA GLU A 121 -8.87 9.74 3.03
C GLU A 121 -8.69 8.64 4.08
N ALA A 122 -7.47 8.45 4.58
CA ALA A 122 -7.21 7.46 5.61
C ALA A 122 -7.90 7.78 6.95
N PHE A 123 -7.90 9.04 7.37
CA PHE A 123 -8.62 9.47 8.58
C PHE A 123 -10.14 9.31 8.44
N LEU A 124 -10.70 9.60 7.28
CA LEU A 124 -12.12 9.40 7.02
C LEU A 124 -12.50 7.92 7.09
N ALA A 125 -11.69 7.05 6.46
CA ALA A 125 -11.90 5.62 6.49
C ALA A 125 -11.80 5.04 7.91
N ASP A 126 -10.82 5.48 8.71
CA ASP A 126 -10.66 5.10 10.12
C ASP A 126 -11.89 5.52 10.97
N GLN A 127 -12.49 6.68 10.66
CA GLN A 127 -13.74 7.14 11.28
C GLN A 127 -15.00 6.42 10.77
N GLY A 128 -14.86 5.50 9.82
CA GLY A 128 -15.95 4.70 9.24
C GLY A 128 -16.58 5.27 7.97
N PHE A 129 -16.06 6.36 7.41
CA PHE A 129 -16.51 6.91 6.13
C PHE A 129 -15.80 6.20 4.97
N THR A 130 -16.20 4.97 4.70
CA THR A 130 -15.55 4.09 3.73
C THR A 130 -16.37 3.87 2.44
N GLU A 131 -17.46 4.60 2.19
CA GLU A 131 -18.33 4.32 1.04
C GLU A 131 -17.57 4.38 -0.29
N LYS A 132 -16.85 5.48 -0.52
CA LYS A 132 -16.03 5.65 -1.73
C LYS A 132 -14.93 4.57 -1.84
N LEU A 133 -14.31 4.23 -0.71
CA LEU A 133 -13.25 3.23 -0.66
C LEU A 133 -13.78 1.84 -1.06
N ILE A 134 -14.96 1.48 -0.57
CA ILE A 134 -15.65 0.24 -0.91
C ILE A 134 -16.04 0.22 -2.39
N ASP A 135 -16.56 1.34 -2.90
CA ASP A 135 -16.90 1.46 -4.33
C ASP A 135 -15.67 1.26 -5.23
N ASP A 136 -14.53 1.84 -4.87
CA ASP A 136 -13.27 1.67 -5.60
C ASP A 136 -12.76 0.22 -5.55
N ILE A 137 -12.83 -0.43 -4.38
CA ILE A 137 -12.47 -1.84 -4.21
C ILE A 137 -13.35 -2.74 -5.08
N ASN A 138 -14.67 -2.53 -5.04
CA ASN A 138 -15.61 -3.33 -5.82
C ASN A 138 -15.40 -3.11 -7.32
N ALA A 139 -15.23 -1.86 -7.76
CA ALA A 139 -14.96 -1.54 -9.15
C ALA A 139 -13.68 -2.20 -9.67
N ALA A 140 -12.62 -2.25 -8.85
CA ALA A 140 -11.35 -2.88 -9.21
C ALA A 140 -11.44 -4.42 -9.27
N ALA A 141 -12.25 -5.04 -8.41
CA ALA A 141 -12.54 -6.48 -8.48
C ALA A 141 -13.39 -6.83 -9.73
N ASP A 142 -14.28 -5.93 -10.14
CA ASP A 142 -15.17 -6.13 -11.29
C ASP A 142 -14.51 -5.84 -12.66
N ALA A 143 -13.42 -5.07 -12.69
CA ALA A 143 -12.69 -4.69 -13.92
C ALA A 143 -11.91 -5.84 -14.59
N THR A 144 -12.40 -7.07 -14.51
CA THR A 144 -11.86 -8.29 -15.16
C THR A 144 -12.08 -8.35 -16.69
N GLY A 145 -12.44 -7.23 -17.33
CA GLY A 145 -12.75 -7.15 -18.76
C GLY A 145 -11.69 -6.46 -19.60
N TYR A 146 -10.65 -7.20 -20.01
CA TYR A 146 -9.95 -7.09 -21.29
C TYR A 146 -9.55 -5.69 -21.82
N ASP A 147 -8.24 -5.41 -21.88
CA ASP A 147 -7.69 -4.68 -23.03
C ASP A 147 -6.40 -5.36 -23.53
N ASP A 148 -6.58 -6.53 -24.14
CA ASP A 148 -5.55 -7.29 -24.87
C ASP A 148 -5.28 -6.67 -26.27
N THR A 149 -5.60 -5.38 -26.47
CA THR A 149 -5.55 -4.72 -27.79
C THR A 149 -4.24 -3.97 -28.06
N ILE A 150 -3.33 -3.84 -27.08
CA ILE A 150 -2.00 -3.19 -27.29
C ILE A 150 -0.87 -4.23 -27.36
N LEU A 151 -1.09 -5.37 -28.04
CA LEU A 151 0.02 -6.24 -28.45
C LEU A 151 -0.11 -6.75 -29.90
N LYS A 152 -0.59 -5.89 -30.81
CA LYS A 152 -0.51 -6.14 -32.26
C LYS A 152 -0.12 -4.90 -33.05
N SER A 153 1.16 -4.51 -32.98
CA SER A 153 1.91 -3.95 -34.12
C SER A 153 3.35 -3.54 -33.79
N PHE A 154 4.17 -4.49 -33.32
CA PHE A 154 5.61 -4.46 -33.63
C PHE A 154 6.05 -5.87 -34.02
N LYS A 155 5.78 -6.22 -35.27
CA LYS A 155 6.55 -7.25 -35.97
C LYS A 155 6.67 -6.85 -37.44
N GLU A 156 7.88 -6.36 -37.72
CA GLU A 156 8.58 -6.24 -39.01
C GLU A 156 7.96 -5.44 -40.16
#